data_AF-A0A2D8KRX7-F1
#
_entry.id   AF-A0A2D8KRX7-F1
#
_cell.length_a   1.000
_cell.length_b   1.000
_cell.length_c   1.000
_cell.angle_alpha   90.00
_cell.angle_beta   90.00
_cell.angle_gamma   90.00
#
_symmetry.space_group_name_H-M   'P 1'
#
loop_
_entity.id
_entity.type
_entity.pdbx_description
1 polymer ?
#
loop_
_entity_poly.entity_id
_entity_poly.type
_entity_poly.pdbx_seq_one_letter_code
_entity_poly.pdbx_strand_id
1 'polypeptide(L)'
;MHIHLSNIWSRLMAWVLLSVGILNIIRGNDVILGILYICLSIIFFPVTSIVLRDLFAIQIPNFVKIALAFLLLWICFHYGALAEGYYPEIPFISSNQTL
;
A
#
# COMPACT_ATOMS: atom_id res chain seq x y z
N MET A 1 0.80 28.69 4.79
CA MET A 1 0.88 27.25 4.45
C MET A 1 -0.53 26.73 4.26
N HIS A 2 -1.08 26.80 3.04
CA HIS A 2 -2.42 26.28 2.76
C HIS A 2 -2.34 24.76 2.65
N ILE A 3 -2.86 24.07 3.66
CA ILE A 3 -2.91 22.61 3.65
C ILE A 3 -4.09 22.23 2.74
N HIS A 4 -3.80 21.92 1.48
CA HIS A 4 -4.80 21.40 0.57
C HIS A 4 -5.25 20.01 1.05
N LEU A 5 -6.56 19.77 1.15
CA LEU A 5 -7.13 18.50 1.61
C LEU A 5 -6.61 17.30 0.81
N SER A 6 -6.34 17.50 -0.47
CA SER A 6 -5.71 16.53 -1.37
C SER A 6 -4.33 16.06 -0.90
N ASN A 7 -3.54 16.96 -0.29
CA ASN A 7 -2.22 16.63 0.25
C ASN A 7 -2.32 15.78 1.51
N ILE A 8 -3.35 15.99 2.34
CA ILE A 8 -3.58 15.17 3.54
C ILE A 8 -3.97 13.75 3.12
N TRP A 9 -4.93 13.63 2.20
CA TRP A 9 -5.38 12.34 1.67
C TRP A 9 -4.23 11.53 1.05
N SER A 10 -3.45 12.17 0.18
CA SER A 10 -2.32 11.51 -0.49
C SER A 10 -1.28 11.02 0.53
N ARG A 11 -0.98 11.83 1.57
CA ARG A 11 -0.06 11.42 2.63
C ARG A 11 -0.59 10.24 3.46
N LEU A 12 -1.88 10.25 3.80
CA LEU A 12 -2.50 9.12 4.51
C LEU A 12 -2.40 7.84 3.69
N MET A 13 -2.75 7.90 2.40
CA MET A 13 -2.64 6.72 1.54
C MET A 13 -1.21 6.25 1.35
N ALA A 14 -0.24 7.16 1.26
CA ALA A 14 1.17 6.81 1.21
C ALA A 14 1.57 5.97 2.44
N TRP A 15 1.21 6.42 3.64
CA TRP A 15 1.52 5.70 4.88
C TRP A 15 0.80 4.36 4.98
N VAL A 16 -0.49 4.30 4.64
CA VAL A 16 -1.26 3.05 4.68
C VAL A 16 -0.64 2.00 3.75
N LEU A 17 -0.38 2.37 2.49
CA LEU A 17 0.19 1.44 1.51
C LEU A 17 1.62 1.02 1.87
N LEU A 18 2.42 1.93 2.42
CA LEU A 18 3.75 1.62 2.92
C LEU A 18 3.69 0.61 4.08
N SER A 19 2.78 0.81 5.05
CA SER A 19 2.56 -0.12 6.15
C SER A 19 2.11 -1.50 5.65
N VAL A 20 1.20 -1.55 4.67
CA VAL A 20 0.77 -2.81 4.04
C VAL A 20 1.96 -3.53 3.42
N GLY A 21 2.79 -2.83 2.66
CA GLY A 21 3.97 -3.42 2.02
C GLY A 21 4.98 -3.97 3.03
N ILE A 22 5.27 -3.19 4.08
CA ILE A 22 6.15 -3.62 5.19
C ILE A 22 5.57 -4.86 5.88
N LEU A 23 4.28 -4.86 6.20
CA LEU A 23 3.63 -6.01 6.83
C LEU A 23 3.68 -7.26 5.94
N ASN A 24 3.50 -7.11 4.62
CA ASN A 24 3.56 -8.24 3.69
C ASN A 24 4.94 -8.90 3.67
N ILE A 25 6.01 -8.08 3.74
CA ILE A 25 7.40 -8.57 3.80
C ILE A 25 7.70 -9.18 5.17
N ILE A 26 7.38 -8.48 6.27
CA ILE A 26 7.67 -8.94 7.64
C ILE A 26 6.96 -10.25 7.95
N ARG A 27 5.70 -10.38 7.51
CA ARG A 27 4.94 -11.63 7.68
C ARG A 27 5.37 -12.73 6.71
N GLY A 28 6.20 -12.42 5.71
CA GLY A 28 6.66 -13.40 4.73
C GLY A 28 5.55 -13.95 3.84
N ASN A 29 4.45 -13.22 3.65
CA ASN A 29 3.30 -13.67 2.86
C ASN A 29 3.61 -13.64 1.37
N ASP A 30 3.80 -12.42 0.84
CA ASP A 30 4.25 -12.19 -0.54
C ASP A 30 5.20 -10.99 -0.55
N VAL A 31 6.49 -11.31 -0.59
CA VAL A 31 7.57 -10.33 -0.55
C VAL A 31 7.58 -9.45 -1.80
N ILE A 32 7.28 -10.02 -2.97
CA ILE A 32 7.27 -9.30 -4.25
C ILE A 32 6.14 -8.26 -4.21
N LEU A 33 4.95 -8.68 -3.79
CA LEU A 33 3.81 -7.80 -3.63
C LEU A 33 4.10 -6.72 -2.56
N GLY A 34 4.76 -7.09 -1.47
CA GLY A 34 5.18 -6.15 -0.42
C GLY A 34 6.13 -5.06 -0.93
N ILE A 35 7.13 -5.43 -1.72
CA ILE A 35 8.05 -4.47 -2.36
C ILE A 35 7.29 -3.56 -3.32
N LEU A 36 6.36 -4.10 -4.11
CA LEU A 36 5.52 -3.33 -5.03
C LEU A 36 4.71 -2.26 -4.29
N TYR A 37 4.09 -2.60 -3.16
CA TYR A 37 3.38 -1.64 -2.30
C TYR A 37 4.29 -0.53 -1.79
N ILE A 38 5.50 -0.88 -1.30
CA ILE A 38 6.46 0.11 -0.82
C ILE A 38 6.85 1.06 -1.95
N CYS A 39 7.23 0.54 -3.12
CA CYS A 39 7.61 1.36 -4.27
C CYS A 39 6.47 2.29 -4.74
N LEU A 40 5.25 1.76 -4.86
CA LEU A 40 4.10 2.54 -5.33
C LEU A 40 3.62 3.55 -4.28
N SER A 41 3.79 3.27 -2.99
CA SER A 41 3.48 4.22 -1.92
C SER A 41 4.25 5.54 -2.07
N ILE A 42 5.47 5.49 -2.63
CA ILE A 42 6.32 6.66 -2.84
C ILE A 42 5.62 7.70 -3.74
N ILE A 43 4.86 7.25 -4.74
CA ILE A 43 4.11 8.12 -5.69
C ILE A 43 3.10 9.03 -4.98
N PHE A 44 2.59 8.58 -3.83
CA PHE A 44 1.60 9.31 -3.04
C PHE A 44 2.22 10.37 -2.13
N PHE A 45 3.54 10.36 -1.91
CA PHE A 45 4.20 11.42 -1.16
C PHE A 45 4.26 12.72 -2.00
N PRO A 46 4.04 13.89 -1.36
CA PRO A 46 4.11 15.18 -2.05
C PRO A 46 5.53 15.46 -2.59
N VAL A 47 6.57 14.96 -1.90
CA VAL A 47 7.98 15.08 -2.33
C VAL A 47 8.18 14.49 -3.72
N THR A 48 7.61 13.31 -3.97
CA THR A 48 7.71 12.62 -5.26
C THR A 48 7.09 13.44 -6.38
N SER A 49 5.97 14.11 -6.13
CA SER A 49 5.35 15.00 -7.12
C SER A 49 6.21 16.23 -7.44
N ILE A 50 6.95 16.74 -6.45
CA ILE A 50 7.92 17.83 -6.65
C ILE A 50 9.10 17.34 -7.49
N VAL A 51 9.69 16.20 -7.10
CA VAL A 51 10.84 15.60 -7.80
C VAL A 51 10.50 15.24 -9.25
N LEU A 52 9.34 14.63 -9.53
CA LEU A 52 8.93 14.33 -10.90
C LEU A 52 8.70 15.58 -11.74
N ARG A 53 8.15 16.65 -11.14
CA ARG A 53 7.94 17.91 -11.83
C ARG A 53 9.28 18.59 -12.15
N ASP A 54 10.23 18.54 -11.23
CA ASP A 54 11.49 19.27 -11.35
C ASP A 54 12.51 18.52 -12.23
N LEU A 55 12.55 17.17 -12.20
CA LEU A 55 13.48 16.37 -13.01
C LEU A 55 12.93 15.96 -14.38
N PHE A 56 11.63 15.66 -14.45
CA PHE A 56 11.03 15.06 -15.65
C PHE A 56 9.96 15.95 -16.29
N ALA A 57 9.64 17.11 -15.71
CA ALA A 57 8.52 17.95 -16.12
C ALA A 57 7.15 17.22 -16.12
N ILE A 58 7.04 16.12 -15.36
CA ILE A 58 5.83 15.30 -15.28
C ILE A 58 5.01 15.71 -14.05
N GLN A 59 3.72 15.95 -14.26
CA GLN A 59 2.75 16.10 -13.18
C GLN A 59 1.78 14.93 -13.18
N ILE A 60 1.74 14.18 -12.08
CA ILE A 60 0.80 13.08 -11.92
C ILE A 60 -0.57 13.66 -11.53
N PRO A 61 -1.62 13.50 -12.37
CA PRO A 61 -2.95 13.99 -12.05
C PRO A 61 -3.52 13.34 -10.79
N ASN A 62 -4.27 14.10 -9.99
CA ASN A 62 -4.86 13.58 -8.75
C ASN A 62 -5.80 12.38 -8.99
N PHE A 63 -6.54 12.37 -10.09
CA PHE A 63 -7.38 11.23 -10.48
C PHE A 63 -6.57 9.93 -10.66
N VAL A 64 -5.39 10.00 -11.26
CA VAL A 64 -4.52 8.82 -11.46
C VAL A 64 -4.06 8.26 -10.11
N LYS A 65 -3.72 9.13 -9.16
CA LYS A 65 -3.38 8.71 -7.80
C LYS A 65 -4.57 8.03 -7.13
N ILE A 66 -5.78 8.61 -7.23
CA ILE A 66 -6.98 8.02 -6.64
C ILE A 66 -7.27 6.64 -7.24
N ALA A 67 -7.22 6.50 -8.56
CA ALA A 67 -7.41 5.22 -9.23
C ALA A 67 -6.37 4.17 -8.80
N LEU A 68 -5.09 4.58 -8.70
CA LEU A 68 -4.02 3.72 -8.21
C LEU A 68 -4.21 3.31 -6.75
N ALA A 69 -4.64 4.23 -5.88
CA ALA A 69 -4.92 3.91 -4.49
C ALA A 69 -6.06 2.89 -4.36
N PHE A 70 -7.12 3.05 -5.17
CA PHE A 70 -8.25 2.13 -5.18
C PHE A 70 -7.84 0.74 -5.66
N LEU A 71 -7.05 0.67 -6.74
CA LEU A 71 -6.49 -0.58 -7.26
C LEU A 71 -5.65 -1.30 -6.20
N LEU A 72 -4.74 -0.57 -5.55
CA LEU A 72 -3.85 -1.13 -4.53
C LEU A 72 -4.61 -1.56 -3.28
N LEU A 73 -5.61 -0.80 -2.83
CA LEU A 73 -6.47 -1.24 -1.73
C LEU A 73 -7.26 -2.49 -2.10
N TRP A 74 -7.80 -2.57 -3.32
CA TRP A 74 -8.50 -3.75 -3.79
C TRP A 74 -7.59 -4.99 -3.80
N ILE A 75 -6.37 -4.87 -4.31
CA ILE A 75 -5.38 -5.95 -4.27
C ILE A 75 -5.07 -6.33 -2.82
N CYS A 76 -4.96 -5.37 -1.90
CA CYS A 76 -4.66 -5.62 -0.49
C CYS A 76 -5.75 -6.48 0.17
N PHE A 77 -7.01 -6.18 -0.14
CA PHE A 77 -8.16 -6.94 0.37
C PHE A 77 -8.36 -8.31 -0.29
N HIS A 78 -7.76 -8.57 -1.46
CA HIS A 78 -7.96 -9.82 -2.20
C HIS A 78 -6.76 -10.78 -2.15
N TYR A 79 -5.52 -10.25 -2.18
CA TYR A 79 -4.28 -11.02 -2.33
C TYR A 79 -3.20 -10.66 -1.30
N GLY A 80 -3.53 -9.86 -0.27
CA GLY A 80 -2.56 -9.44 0.75
C GLY A 80 -2.54 -10.33 1.98
N ALA A 81 -1.52 -10.19 2.84
CA ALA A 81 -1.45 -10.86 4.15
C ALA A 81 -2.69 -10.63 5.03
N LEU A 82 -3.42 -9.53 4.80
CA LEU A 82 -4.69 -9.23 5.47
C LEU A 82 -5.85 -10.09 4.95
N ALA A 83 -5.88 -10.39 3.65
CA ALA A 83 -6.90 -11.21 3.02
C ALA A 83 -6.73 -12.69 3.35
N GLU A 84 -5.49 -13.16 3.35
CA GLU A 84 -5.16 -14.56 3.59
C GLU A 84 -5.16 -14.91 5.08
N GLY A 85 -5.30 -13.92 5.97
CA GLY A 85 -5.20 -14.15 7.41
C GLY A 85 -3.89 -14.84 7.77
N TYR A 86 -2.80 -14.48 7.08
CA TYR A 86 -1.52 -15.15 7.27
C TYR A 86 -0.90 -14.66 8.59
N TYR A 87 -1.14 -15.46 9.63
CA TYR A 87 -0.62 -15.26 10.97
C TYR A 87 0.27 -16.46 11.34
N PRO A 88 1.54 -16.48 10.90
CA PRO A 88 2.45 -17.59 11.21
C PRO A 88 2.66 -17.77 12.72
N GLU A 89 2.39 -16.74 13.51
CA GLU A 89 2.44 -16.73 14.97
C GLU A 89 1.20 -17.31 15.66
N ILE A 90 0.07 -17.47 14.97
CA ILE A 90 -1.13 -18.08 15.55
C ILE A 90 -1.17 -19.53 15.06
N PRO A 91 -0.87 -20.53 15.91
CA PRO A 91 -1.11 -21.91 15.54
C PRO A 91 -2.61 -22.04 15.30
N PHE A 92 -3.01 -22.28 14.04
CA PHE A 92 -4.35 -22.73 13.72
C PHE A 92 -4.55 -24.04 14.48
N ILE A 93 -5.25 -23.97 15.63
CA ILE A 93 -5.93 -25.15 16.15
C ILE A 93 -6.96 -25.47 15.07
N SER A 94 -6.62 -26.38 14.16
CA SER A 94 -7.58 -26.92 13.22
C SER A 94 -8.65 -27.60 14.05
N SER A 95 -9.78 -26.94 14.29
CA SER A 95 -10.95 -27.55 14.93
C SER A 95 -11.64 -28.58 14.03
N ASN A 96 -10.97 -29.06 12.99
CA ASN A 96 -11.42 -30.11 12.07
C ASN A 96 -10.32 -31.16 11.80
N GLN A 97 -9.72 -31.69 12.86
CA GLN A 97 -9.35 -33.12 12.86
C GLN A 97 -10.59 -33.84 13.44
N THR A 98 -11.54 -34.09 12.55
CA THR A 98 -12.88 -34.64 12.79
C THR A 98 -12.85 -36.07 13.33
N LEU A 99 -13.88 -36.43 14.14
CA LEU A 99 -14.46 -37.78 14.32
C LEU A 99 -13.58 -38.89 14.91
#